data_AF-A0A352VCU8-F1
#
_entry.id   AF-A0A352VCU8-F1
#
_cell.length_a   1.000
_cell.length_b   1.000
_cell.length_c   1.000
_cell.angle_alpha   90.00
_cell.angle_beta   90.00
_cell.angle_gamma   90.00
#
_symmetry.space_group_name_H-M   'P 1'
#
loop_
_entity.id
_entity.type
_entity.pdbx_description
1 polymer ?
#
loop_
_entity_poly.entity_id
_entity_poly.type
_entity_poly.pdbx_seq_one_letter_code
_entity_poly.pdbx_strand_id
1 'polypeptide(L)'
;MRKLIVLIVAFAIMTGCKLDIYQIRDGKRKEKFIPEVFNNNNGHLFWYNQKDNKGRNLKNNNKQNIIFDYDKDTIIFVHGWQGVGFFGWLNHSMVNGPGILFAPISGLISFMYNLPNNGASFPDFKKKQQTHNVANFDWQNYNNTAKEHENSEDLVYLEENLKKPPFTWPSIPKNLTDEIELLVNDTKYKGTIYIVAHSIGNQVVIRSYSMLSDKAKERVKNIVLLDPFTTVHYQYMSTRVKGDHTWLTGLTSPWIKEDLTSLLQSSDIIEKTIVIPSSDIGVSWVENFAKPLNITVINEYKKGIPVNFSYAGTTKKLHNSVLDWFFLDERYDGRMGFR
;
A
#
# COMPACT_ATOMS: atom_id res chain seq x y z
N MET A 1 21.29 -34.50 26.73
CA MET A 1 21.46 -33.03 26.83
C MET A 1 22.43 -32.44 25.82
N ARG A 2 23.72 -32.78 25.80
CA ARG A 2 24.70 -32.15 24.87
C ARG A 2 24.30 -32.19 23.38
N LYS A 3 23.75 -33.30 22.89
CA LYS A 3 23.28 -33.43 21.49
C LYS A 3 22.05 -32.57 21.16
N LEU A 4 21.17 -32.33 22.14
CA LEU A 4 19.96 -31.50 21.96
C LEU A 4 20.32 -30.00 21.93
N ILE A 5 21.28 -29.59 22.76
CA ILE A 5 21.79 -28.21 22.78
C ILE A 5 22.51 -27.89 21.46
N VAL A 6 23.32 -28.82 20.94
CA VAL A 6 23.97 -28.63 19.62
C VAL A 6 22.93 -28.58 18.49
N LEU A 7 21.85 -29.35 18.56
CA LEU A 7 20.77 -29.29 17.58
C LEU A 7 20.01 -27.96 17.65
N ILE A 8 19.70 -27.47 18.86
CA ILE A 8 19.03 -26.17 19.07
C ILE A 8 19.94 -25.02 18.64
N VAL A 9 21.24 -25.08 18.91
CA VAL A 9 22.21 -24.08 18.48
C VAL A 9 22.42 -24.14 16.96
N ALA A 10 22.47 -25.33 16.35
CA ALA A 10 22.51 -25.47 14.89
C ALA A 10 21.22 -25.00 14.22
N PHE A 11 20.05 -25.26 14.84
CA PHE A 11 18.76 -24.74 14.36
C PHE A 11 18.70 -23.22 14.53
N ALA A 12 19.15 -22.68 15.66
CA ALA A 12 19.24 -21.24 15.93
C ALA A 12 20.28 -20.53 15.05
N ILE A 13 21.36 -21.21 14.63
CA ILE A 13 22.32 -20.69 13.65
C ILE A 13 21.72 -20.77 12.24
N MET A 14 21.00 -21.83 11.88
CA MET A 14 20.33 -21.93 10.57
C MET A 14 19.11 -21.00 10.43
N THR A 15 18.38 -20.71 11.52
CA THR A 15 17.27 -19.74 11.53
C THR A 15 17.76 -18.31 11.82
N GLY A 16 18.81 -18.16 12.62
CA GLY A 16 19.48 -16.88 12.92
C GLY A 16 20.40 -16.39 11.81
N CYS A 17 20.75 -17.24 10.84
CA CYS A 17 21.38 -16.86 9.57
C CYS A 17 20.39 -16.51 8.46
N LYS A 18 19.10 -16.27 8.76
CA LYS A 18 18.34 -15.27 7.99
C LYS A 18 18.70 -13.87 8.50
N LEU A 19 20.00 -13.58 8.49
CA LEU A 19 20.47 -12.20 8.42
C LEU A 19 19.77 -11.60 7.21
N ASP A 20 19.08 -10.50 7.44
CA ASP A 20 18.40 -9.71 6.44
C ASP A 20 19.30 -9.57 5.20
N ILE A 21 19.06 -10.38 4.17
CA ILE A 21 19.96 -10.54 3.01
C ILE A 21 20.08 -9.19 2.25
N TYR A 22 19.23 -8.23 2.61
CA TYR A 22 18.95 -7.03 1.84
C TYR A 22 18.95 -5.73 2.65
N GLN A 23 19.42 -5.76 3.91
CA GLN A 23 19.61 -4.51 4.64
C GLN A 23 20.48 -3.58 3.79
N ILE A 24 19.94 -2.44 3.37
CA ILE A 24 20.67 -1.37 2.69
C ILE A 24 21.70 -0.86 3.71
N ARG A 25 22.89 -1.45 3.73
CA ARG A 25 24.04 -0.90 4.44
C ARG A 25 24.69 0.14 3.54
N ASP A 26 24.78 1.37 4.05
CA ASP A 26 25.52 2.47 3.42
C ASP A 26 25.08 2.80 1.98
N GLY A 27 23.79 2.65 1.67
CA GLY A 27 23.22 3.03 0.38
C GLY A 27 23.62 2.15 -0.81
N LYS A 28 24.17 0.95 -0.58
CA LYS A 28 24.61 0.05 -1.67
C LYS A 28 23.90 -1.30 -1.60
N ARG A 29 22.85 -1.45 -2.43
CA ARG A 29 22.23 -2.75 -2.75
C ARG A 29 23.04 -3.45 -3.84
N LYS A 30 23.30 -4.75 -3.71
CA LYS A 30 23.68 -5.58 -4.88
C LYS A 30 22.40 -5.87 -5.66
N GLU A 31 22.35 -5.47 -6.93
CA GLU A 31 21.21 -5.69 -7.84
C GLU A 31 20.75 -7.15 -7.83
N LYS A 32 19.56 -7.39 -7.28
CA LYS A 32 18.91 -8.71 -7.32
C LYS A 32 17.40 -8.53 -7.45
N PHE A 33 16.81 -9.13 -8.48
CA PHE A 33 15.36 -9.32 -8.55
C PHE A 33 14.99 -10.43 -7.57
N ILE A 34 14.20 -10.10 -6.54
CA ILE A 34 13.83 -11.05 -5.48
C ILE A 34 12.47 -11.66 -5.82
N PRO A 35 12.36 -12.98 -5.96
CA PRO A 35 11.06 -13.63 -6.12
C PRO A 35 10.17 -13.42 -4.88
N GLU A 36 8.86 -13.28 -5.10
CA GLU A 36 7.84 -13.13 -4.05
C GLU A 36 7.94 -14.14 -2.89
N VAL A 37 8.36 -15.38 -3.15
CA VAL A 37 8.48 -16.42 -2.12
C VAL A 37 9.59 -16.18 -1.08
N PHE A 38 10.50 -15.22 -1.33
CA PHE A 38 11.58 -14.84 -0.42
C PHE A 38 11.30 -13.54 0.35
N ASN A 39 10.02 -13.16 0.43
CA ASN A 39 9.55 -11.99 1.16
C ASN A 39 9.96 -12.00 2.63
N ASN A 40 10.58 -10.90 3.07
CA ASN A 40 10.97 -10.64 4.46
C ASN A 40 10.16 -9.50 5.09
N ASN A 41 9.21 -8.91 4.35
CA ASN A 41 8.27 -7.86 4.78
C ASN A 41 8.93 -6.54 5.24
N ASN A 42 10.18 -6.26 4.81
CA ASN A 42 11.00 -5.15 5.32
C ASN A 42 11.06 -3.90 4.42
N GLY A 43 10.13 -3.74 3.48
CA GLY A 43 10.07 -2.61 2.57
C GLY A 43 10.99 -2.79 1.36
N HIS A 44 10.71 -3.83 0.55
CA HIS A 44 11.47 -4.15 -0.66
C HIS A 44 10.55 -4.56 -1.82
N LEU A 45 11.06 -4.46 -3.06
CA LEU A 45 10.36 -4.96 -4.25
C LEU A 45 10.49 -6.47 -4.39
N PHE A 46 9.33 -7.12 -4.47
CA PHE A 46 9.17 -8.54 -4.72
C PHE A 46 8.50 -8.76 -6.06
N TRP A 47 9.15 -9.54 -6.91
CA TRP A 47 8.76 -9.71 -8.31
C TRP A 47 7.94 -10.98 -8.48
N TYR A 48 6.84 -10.83 -9.20
CA TYR A 48 6.00 -11.96 -9.60
C TYR A 48 6.62 -12.69 -10.78
N ASN A 49 6.35 -14.00 -10.87
CA ASN A 49 6.74 -14.77 -12.04
C ASN A 49 6.01 -14.25 -13.29
N GLN A 50 6.74 -14.13 -14.39
CA GLN A 50 6.19 -13.86 -15.70
C GLN A 50 5.30 -15.00 -16.15
N LYS A 51 4.20 -14.69 -16.84
CA LYS A 51 3.20 -15.67 -17.28
C LYS A 51 2.99 -15.65 -18.79
N ASP A 52 2.60 -16.79 -19.35
CA ASP A 52 2.10 -16.87 -20.72
C ASP A 52 0.61 -16.48 -20.81
N ASN A 53 0.09 -16.41 -22.03
CA ASN A 53 -1.33 -16.12 -22.30
C ASN A 53 -2.33 -17.13 -21.70
N LYS A 54 -1.86 -18.29 -21.23
CA LYS A 54 -2.65 -19.31 -20.53
C LYS A 54 -2.48 -19.24 -19.01
N GLY A 55 -1.76 -18.24 -18.49
CA GLY A 55 -1.53 -18.03 -17.06
C GLY A 55 -0.48 -18.95 -16.43
N ARG A 56 0.34 -19.63 -17.25
CA ARG A 56 1.41 -20.53 -16.80
C ARG A 56 2.72 -19.77 -16.66
N ASN A 57 3.52 -20.10 -15.65
CA ASN A 57 4.81 -19.44 -15.42
C ASN A 57 5.79 -19.69 -16.58
N LEU A 58 6.39 -18.62 -17.10
CA LEU A 58 7.47 -18.69 -18.07
C LEU A 58 8.76 -19.15 -17.40
N LYS A 59 9.55 -19.95 -18.13
CA LYS A 59 10.82 -20.51 -17.65
C LYS A 59 11.95 -20.23 -18.63
N ASN A 60 13.14 -20.00 -18.10
CA ASN A 60 14.36 -19.88 -18.89
C ASN A 60 14.87 -21.27 -19.35
N ASN A 61 15.96 -21.29 -20.12
CA ASN A 61 16.60 -22.52 -20.61
C ASN A 61 17.03 -23.49 -19.50
N ASN A 62 17.24 -22.98 -18.28
CA ASN A 62 17.59 -23.76 -17.09
C ASN A 62 16.36 -24.24 -16.30
N LYS A 63 15.15 -24.13 -16.86
CA LYS A 63 13.86 -24.45 -16.23
C LYS A 63 13.55 -23.64 -14.96
N GLN A 64 14.23 -22.52 -14.74
CA GLN A 64 13.94 -21.58 -13.65
C GLN A 64 12.89 -20.58 -14.11
N ASN A 65 12.00 -20.16 -13.20
CA ASN A 65 10.98 -19.17 -13.55
C ASN A 65 11.64 -17.83 -13.92
N ILE A 66 11.10 -17.17 -14.93
CA ILE A 66 11.47 -15.81 -15.29
C ILE A 66 10.68 -14.86 -14.38
N ILE A 67 11.39 -13.98 -13.67
CA ILE A 67 10.80 -13.03 -12.71
C ILE A 67 10.88 -11.57 -13.19
N PHE A 68 11.69 -11.30 -14.22
CA PHE A 68 11.86 -9.97 -14.78
C PHE A 68 12.25 -10.06 -16.26
N ASP A 69 11.72 -9.15 -17.06
CA ASP A 69 11.96 -9.00 -18.49
C ASP A 69 12.32 -7.53 -18.78
N TYR A 70 13.54 -7.30 -19.28
CA TYR A 70 14.07 -5.95 -19.48
C TYR A 70 13.33 -5.12 -20.54
N ASP A 71 12.60 -5.79 -21.43
CA ASP A 71 11.89 -5.17 -22.54
C ASP A 71 10.43 -4.83 -22.20
N LYS A 72 9.94 -5.23 -21.02
CA LYS A 72 8.57 -4.95 -20.57
C LYS A 72 8.48 -3.73 -19.67
N ASP A 73 7.36 -3.03 -19.79
CA ASP A 73 6.94 -2.03 -18.80
C ASP A 73 6.74 -2.68 -17.42
N THR A 74 6.85 -1.89 -16.35
CA THR A 74 6.79 -2.36 -14.96
C THR A 74 5.61 -1.75 -14.21
N ILE A 75 4.88 -2.59 -13.49
CA ILE A 75 3.86 -2.20 -12.50
C ILE A 75 4.40 -2.49 -11.11
N ILE A 76 4.51 -1.45 -10.28
CA ILE A 76 4.85 -1.57 -8.87
C ILE A 76 3.59 -1.34 -8.06
N PHE A 77 3.17 -2.34 -7.29
CA PHE A 77 2.11 -2.20 -6.32
C PHE A 77 2.67 -1.89 -4.93
N VAL A 78 2.11 -0.89 -4.25
CA VAL A 78 2.47 -0.48 -2.89
C VAL A 78 1.23 -0.64 -2.02
N HIS A 79 1.21 -1.69 -1.22
CA HIS A 79 0.07 -1.98 -0.37
C HIS A 79 -0.06 -0.99 0.80
N GLY A 80 -1.26 -0.91 1.36
CA GLY A 80 -1.56 -0.04 2.50
C GLY A 80 -1.49 -0.76 3.84
N TRP A 81 -2.24 -0.24 4.82
CA TRP A 81 -2.32 -0.75 6.18
C TRP A 81 -2.95 -2.15 6.19
N GLN A 82 -2.31 -3.07 6.92
CA GLN A 82 -2.79 -4.44 7.11
C GLN A 82 -3.07 -4.59 8.61
N GLY A 83 -4.25 -4.19 9.06
CA GLY A 83 -4.64 -4.32 10.47
C GLY A 83 -4.71 -5.80 10.91
N VAL A 84 -4.45 -6.06 12.19
CA VAL A 84 -4.69 -7.38 12.82
C VAL A 84 -6.17 -7.46 13.23
N GLY A 85 -6.79 -8.62 13.01
CA GLY A 85 -8.24 -8.82 13.06
C GLY A 85 -8.96 -8.67 14.41
N PHE A 86 -10.30 -8.69 14.33
CA PHE A 86 -11.39 -8.82 15.33
C PHE A 86 -11.20 -8.26 16.76
N PHE A 87 -10.14 -8.62 17.47
CA PHE A 87 -10.01 -8.37 18.92
C PHE A 87 -9.49 -6.98 19.27
N GLY A 88 -8.68 -6.38 18.39
CA GLY A 88 -8.06 -5.10 18.69
C GLY A 88 -9.03 -3.92 18.86
N TRP A 89 -10.15 -3.98 18.14
CA TRP A 89 -11.17 -2.94 18.16
C TRP A 89 -12.18 -3.11 19.29
N LEU A 90 -12.39 -4.33 19.80
CA LEU A 90 -13.31 -4.59 20.90
C LEU A 90 -12.81 -4.03 22.25
N ASN A 91 -11.53 -3.63 22.34
CA ASN A 91 -10.89 -3.12 23.55
C ASN A 91 -11.01 -1.60 23.76
N HIS A 92 -11.62 -0.82 22.85
CA HIS A 92 -11.75 0.63 22.99
C HIS A 92 -13.19 1.12 23.25
N SER A 93 -13.33 2.42 23.51
CA SER A 93 -14.49 3.24 23.94
C SER A 93 -15.89 2.94 23.36
N MET A 94 -16.03 2.04 22.38
CA MET A 94 -17.31 1.54 21.86
C MET A 94 -18.19 0.84 22.91
N VAL A 95 -17.59 0.29 23.96
CA VAL A 95 -18.30 -0.34 25.09
C VAL A 95 -18.67 0.65 26.21
N ASN A 96 -18.29 1.93 26.09
CA ASN A 96 -18.59 2.95 27.10
C ASN A 96 -19.45 4.09 26.50
N GLY A 97 -20.59 4.38 27.13
CA GLY A 97 -21.48 5.48 26.71
C GLY A 97 -22.38 5.16 25.50
N PRO A 98 -22.83 6.17 24.73
CA PRO A 98 -23.76 6.00 23.59
C PRO A 98 -23.22 5.11 22.45
N GLY A 99 -21.92 4.79 22.47
CA GLY A 99 -21.24 3.94 21.48
C GLY A 99 -21.73 2.49 21.44
N ILE A 100 -22.32 1.97 22.54
CA ILE A 100 -22.87 0.60 22.60
C ILE A 100 -23.91 0.34 21.50
N LEU A 101 -24.72 1.33 21.16
CA LEU A 101 -25.77 1.19 20.14
C LEU A 101 -25.20 1.06 18.71
N PHE A 102 -24.00 1.60 18.48
CA PHE A 102 -23.30 1.56 17.19
C PHE A 102 -22.20 0.49 17.15
N ALA A 103 -21.76 -0.03 18.30
CA ALA A 103 -20.71 -1.04 18.44
C ALA A 103 -20.89 -2.28 17.53
N PRO A 104 -22.11 -2.82 17.29
CA PRO A 104 -22.30 -3.91 16.33
C PRO A 104 -22.02 -3.50 14.88
N ILE A 105 -22.38 -2.27 14.50
CA ILE A 105 -22.11 -1.70 13.16
C ILE A 105 -20.60 -1.46 13.03
N SER A 106 -19.96 -0.95 14.07
CA SER A 106 -18.52 -0.70 14.13
C SER A 106 -17.68 -1.97 14.09
N GLY A 107 -18.10 -3.04 14.79
CA GLY A 107 -17.48 -4.37 14.71
C GLY A 107 -17.59 -4.97 13.31
N LEU A 108 -18.71 -4.75 12.62
CA LEU A 108 -18.90 -5.11 11.21
C LEU A 108 -18.02 -4.26 10.28
N ILE A 109 -17.91 -2.94 10.46
CA ILE A 109 -16.99 -2.07 9.69
C ILE A 109 -15.54 -2.53 9.85
N SER A 110 -15.11 -2.87 11.07
CA SER A 110 -13.77 -3.37 11.37
C SER A 110 -13.51 -4.74 10.72
N PHE A 111 -14.47 -5.66 10.75
CA PHE A 111 -14.42 -6.94 10.03
C PHE A 111 -14.27 -6.74 8.50
N MET A 112 -14.69 -5.60 8.00
CA MET A 112 -14.79 -5.31 6.58
C MET A 112 -13.53 -4.69 6.00
N TYR A 113 -12.82 -3.83 6.74
CA TYR A 113 -11.52 -3.29 6.35
C TYR A 113 -10.33 -4.23 6.64
N ASN A 114 -10.51 -5.23 7.53
CA ASN A 114 -9.42 -6.11 8.00
C ASN A 114 -9.50 -7.57 7.53
N LEU A 115 -10.46 -7.94 6.67
CA LEU A 115 -10.44 -9.26 6.03
C LEU A 115 -9.62 -9.20 4.74
N PRO A 116 -8.44 -9.82 4.68
CA PRO A 116 -7.59 -9.83 3.50
C PRO A 116 -8.17 -10.83 2.50
N ASN A 117 -9.22 -10.45 1.78
CA ASN A 117 -9.61 -11.17 0.57
C ASN A 117 -9.74 -10.19 -0.58
N ASN A 118 -8.94 -10.44 -1.62
CA ASN A 118 -8.87 -9.77 -2.92
C ASN A 118 -8.50 -8.27 -2.89
N GLY A 119 -7.21 -7.97 -2.62
CA GLY A 119 -6.59 -6.75 -3.15
C GLY A 119 -5.82 -5.84 -2.18
N ALA A 120 -5.94 -6.02 -0.86
CA ALA A 120 -5.25 -5.14 0.10
C ALA A 120 -3.79 -5.53 0.42
N SER A 121 -3.42 -6.81 0.26
CA SER A 121 -2.06 -7.32 0.57
C SER A 121 -1.34 -7.90 -0.65
N PHE A 122 -2.03 -8.71 -1.46
CA PHE A 122 -1.50 -9.30 -2.69
C PHE A 122 -2.56 -9.23 -3.80
N PRO A 123 -2.52 -8.24 -4.68
CA PRO A 123 -3.46 -8.13 -5.81
C PRO A 123 -3.23 -9.24 -6.83
N ASP A 124 -4.32 -9.72 -7.44
CA ASP A 124 -4.24 -10.72 -8.50
C ASP A 124 -3.95 -10.04 -9.86
N PHE A 125 -2.67 -9.81 -10.14
CA PHE A 125 -2.18 -9.27 -11.41
C PHE A 125 -1.94 -10.35 -12.48
N LYS A 126 -2.57 -11.53 -12.40
CA LYS A 126 -2.28 -12.65 -13.34
C LYS A 126 -2.31 -12.27 -14.81
N LYS A 127 -3.24 -11.40 -15.22
CA LYS A 127 -3.31 -10.91 -16.61
C LYS A 127 -2.14 -9.98 -16.94
N LYS A 128 -1.81 -9.06 -16.03
CA LYS A 128 -0.68 -8.13 -16.18
C LYS A 128 0.69 -8.80 -16.19
N GLN A 129 0.86 -9.92 -15.50
CA GLN A 129 2.10 -10.72 -15.52
C GLN A 129 2.45 -11.27 -16.92
N GLN A 130 1.54 -11.18 -17.89
CA GLN A 130 1.78 -11.56 -19.28
C GLN A 130 2.48 -10.45 -20.06
N THR A 131 2.10 -9.20 -19.83
CA THR A 131 2.51 -8.03 -20.62
C THR A 131 3.46 -7.10 -19.88
N HIS A 132 3.53 -7.19 -18.55
CA HIS A 132 4.31 -6.31 -17.70
C HIS A 132 5.18 -7.11 -16.73
N ASN A 133 6.28 -6.50 -16.29
CA ASN A 133 6.88 -6.84 -15.02
C ASN A 133 5.94 -6.39 -13.90
N VAL A 134 5.68 -7.26 -12.93
CA VAL A 134 4.84 -6.91 -11.78
C VAL A 134 5.65 -7.12 -10.53
N ALA A 135 5.66 -6.11 -9.66
CA ALA A 135 6.26 -6.18 -8.34
C ALA A 135 5.29 -5.70 -7.26
N ASN A 136 5.41 -6.28 -6.07
CA ASN A 136 4.83 -5.74 -4.84
C ASN A 136 5.96 -5.14 -3.99
N PHE A 137 5.79 -3.90 -3.53
CA PHE A 137 6.63 -3.31 -2.50
C PHE A 137 6.07 -3.73 -1.15
N ASP A 138 6.67 -4.76 -0.55
CA ASP A 138 6.18 -5.30 0.71
C ASP A 138 6.89 -4.67 1.91
N TRP A 139 6.12 -3.97 2.74
CA TRP A 139 6.56 -3.32 3.96
C TRP A 139 5.71 -3.72 5.17
N GLN A 140 5.17 -4.95 5.15
CA GLN A 140 4.21 -5.45 6.13
C GLN A 140 4.72 -5.39 7.58
N ASN A 141 6.01 -5.56 7.84
CA ASN A 141 6.53 -5.50 9.22
C ASN A 141 6.40 -4.11 9.84
N TYR A 142 6.25 -3.07 9.02
CA TYR A 142 6.17 -1.68 9.45
C TYR A 142 4.76 -1.09 9.28
N ASN A 143 3.90 -1.70 8.47
CA ASN A 143 2.49 -1.28 8.41
C ASN A 143 1.58 -2.04 9.38
N ASN A 144 2.11 -3.08 10.03
CA ASN A 144 1.40 -3.94 10.98
C ASN A 144 1.86 -3.70 12.42
N THR A 145 2.40 -2.51 12.72
CA THR A 145 2.78 -2.10 14.09
C THR A 145 1.62 -2.13 15.08
N ALA A 146 0.41 -2.39 14.60
CA ALA A 146 -0.80 -2.61 15.37
C ALA A 146 -0.87 -3.94 16.14
N LYS A 147 0.21 -4.74 16.21
CA LYS A 147 0.23 -5.93 17.08
C LYS A 147 0.10 -5.61 18.57
N GLU A 148 0.49 -4.39 18.97
CA GLU A 148 0.32 -3.86 20.35
C GLU A 148 -0.56 -2.59 20.38
N HIS A 149 -1.02 -2.12 19.21
CA HIS A 149 -1.59 -0.79 18.96
C HIS A 149 -2.81 -0.91 18.03
N GLU A 150 -3.89 -1.38 18.63
CA GLU A 150 -4.91 -2.21 18.01
C GLU A 150 -6.06 -1.44 17.32
N ASN A 151 -5.97 -0.11 17.20
CA ASN A 151 -7.08 0.74 16.73
C ASN A 151 -6.62 1.84 15.75
N SER A 152 -7.56 2.53 15.12
CA SER A 152 -7.27 3.62 14.16
C SER A 152 -6.57 4.83 14.77
N GLU A 153 -6.60 4.99 16.10
CA GLU A 153 -5.98 6.12 16.79
C GLU A 153 -4.46 6.07 16.65
N ASP A 154 -3.89 4.88 16.46
CA ASP A 154 -2.46 4.67 16.23
C ASP A 154 -1.99 4.95 14.79
N LEU A 155 -2.92 5.24 13.86
CA LEU A 155 -2.57 5.59 12.48
C LEU A 155 -1.78 6.89 12.37
N VAL A 156 -1.90 7.78 13.36
CA VAL A 156 -1.06 8.99 13.49
C VAL A 156 0.42 8.61 13.62
N TYR A 157 0.74 7.61 14.46
CA TYR A 157 2.11 7.15 14.61
C TYR A 157 2.67 6.55 13.33
N LEU A 158 1.83 5.87 12.54
CA LEU A 158 2.24 5.34 11.25
C LEU A 158 2.57 6.48 10.27
N GLU A 159 1.75 7.54 10.22
CA GLU A 159 2.04 8.74 9.42
C GLU A 159 3.32 9.44 9.89
N GLU A 160 3.53 9.57 11.20
CA GLU A 160 4.74 10.13 11.79
C GLU A 160 5.97 9.31 11.43
N ASN A 161 5.93 7.99 11.56
CA ASN A 161 7.04 7.10 11.24
C ASN A 161 7.37 7.10 9.73
N LEU A 162 6.37 7.27 8.86
CA LEU A 162 6.62 7.44 7.42
C LEU A 162 7.35 8.75 7.10
N LYS A 163 7.14 9.82 7.89
CA LYS A 163 7.83 11.10 7.73
C LYS A 163 9.19 11.14 8.44
N LYS A 164 9.24 10.62 9.66
CA LYS A 164 10.40 10.61 10.56
C LYS A 164 10.50 9.22 11.21
N PRO A 165 11.12 8.25 10.53
CA PRO A 165 11.20 6.89 11.05
C PRO A 165 11.97 6.87 12.38
N PRO A 166 11.53 6.08 13.37
CA PRO A 166 12.30 5.85 14.58
C PRO A 166 13.61 5.12 14.23
N PHE A 167 14.60 5.15 15.12
CA PHE A 167 15.91 4.50 14.89
C PHE A 167 15.80 3.00 14.57
N THR A 168 14.76 2.33 15.06
CA THR A 168 14.50 0.91 14.83
C THR A 168 13.86 0.61 13.47
N TRP A 169 13.47 1.64 12.70
CA TRP A 169 12.84 1.50 11.40
C TRP A 169 13.73 2.04 10.27
N PRO A 170 13.71 1.39 9.10
CA PRO A 170 14.19 2.02 7.89
C PRO A 170 13.24 3.13 7.45
N SER A 171 13.73 4.05 6.63
CA SER A 171 12.86 4.99 5.93
C SER A 171 12.15 4.27 4.79
N ILE A 172 10.89 3.88 5.00
CA ILE A 172 10.08 3.16 4.01
C ILE A 172 9.96 3.94 2.68
N PRO A 173 9.70 5.26 2.68
CA PRO A 173 9.70 6.01 1.44
C PRO A 173 11.05 5.99 0.73
N LYS A 174 12.17 6.11 1.46
CA LYS A 174 13.51 6.07 0.88
C LYS A 174 13.84 4.70 0.29
N ASN A 175 13.41 3.61 0.93
CA ASN A 175 13.59 2.27 0.38
C ASN A 175 12.90 2.13 -0.98
N LEU A 176 11.64 2.57 -1.11
CA LEU A 176 10.95 2.52 -2.40
C LEU A 176 11.63 3.42 -3.44
N THR A 177 12.10 4.61 -3.05
CA THR A 177 12.91 5.48 -3.92
C THR A 177 14.15 4.74 -4.42
N ASP A 178 14.91 4.10 -3.54
CA ASP A 178 16.13 3.38 -3.88
C ASP A 178 15.89 2.18 -4.79
N GLU A 179 14.79 1.46 -4.59
CA GLU A 179 14.42 0.33 -5.46
C GLU A 179 14.03 0.81 -6.87
N ILE A 180 13.34 1.95 -7.00
CA ILE A 180 13.01 2.56 -8.30
C ILE A 180 14.27 3.10 -8.97
N GLU A 181 15.13 3.81 -8.24
CA GLU A 181 16.40 4.33 -8.74
C GLU A 181 17.31 3.22 -9.25
N LEU A 182 17.40 2.11 -8.52
CA LEU A 182 18.17 0.95 -8.94
C LEU A 182 17.64 0.38 -10.26
N LEU A 183 16.32 0.25 -10.40
CA LEU A 183 15.69 -0.24 -11.62
C LEU A 183 15.98 0.69 -12.82
N VAL A 184 15.89 2.01 -12.62
CA VAL A 184 16.12 3.00 -13.69
C VAL A 184 17.61 3.16 -14.05
N ASN A 185 18.51 2.81 -13.12
CA ASN A 185 19.95 2.88 -13.35
C ASN A 185 20.53 1.60 -13.99
N ASP A 186 19.79 0.49 -14.03
CA ASP A 186 20.17 -0.66 -14.86
C ASP A 186 20.08 -0.30 -16.35
N THR A 187 21.24 -0.29 -17.02
CA THR A 187 21.38 0.07 -18.45
C THR A 187 20.55 -0.77 -19.41
N LYS A 188 20.10 -1.97 -18.99
CA LYS A 188 19.28 -2.85 -19.82
C LYS A 188 17.81 -2.51 -19.75
N TYR A 189 17.34 -1.94 -18.64
CA TYR A 189 15.92 -1.65 -18.47
C TYR A 189 15.55 -0.33 -19.17
N LYS A 190 14.62 -0.42 -20.12
CA LYS A 190 14.12 0.74 -20.89
C LYS A 190 12.62 0.94 -20.76
N GLY A 191 11.94 0.06 -20.03
CA GLY A 191 10.50 0.11 -19.83
C GLY A 191 10.04 1.31 -19.02
N THR A 192 8.75 1.59 -19.14
CA THR A 192 8.03 2.58 -18.36
C THR A 192 7.60 2.00 -17.02
N ILE A 193 7.54 2.83 -15.97
CA ILE A 193 7.09 2.44 -14.63
C ILE A 193 5.70 3.02 -14.39
N TYR A 194 4.81 2.16 -13.90
CA TYR A 194 3.50 2.53 -13.37
C TYR A 194 3.47 2.13 -11.90
N ILE A 195 3.00 3.04 -11.04
CA ILE A 195 2.91 2.77 -9.60
C ILE A 195 1.44 2.74 -9.22
N VAL A 196 1.05 1.73 -8.45
CA VAL A 196 -0.31 1.57 -7.93
C VAL A 196 -0.19 1.50 -6.42
N ALA A 197 -0.83 2.41 -5.71
CA ALA A 197 -0.78 2.49 -4.26
C ALA A 197 -2.17 2.35 -3.67
N HIS A 198 -2.32 1.56 -2.62
CA HIS A 198 -3.59 1.39 -1.92
C HIS A 198 -3.55 1.94 -0.50
N SER A 199 -4.66 2.54 -0.03
CA SER A 199 -4.79 3.03 1.34
C SER A 199 -3.56 3.87 1.73
N ILE A 200 -2.96 3.70 2.90
CA ILE A 200 -1.80 4.51 3.36
C ILE A 200 -0.54 4.33 2.50
N GLY A 201 -0.48 3.30 1.63
CA GLY A 201 0.58 3.14 0.64
C GLY A 201 0.70 4.37 -0.29
N ASN A 202 -0.37 5.15 -0.45
CA ASN A 202 -0.31 6.43 -1.16
C ASN A 202 0.73 7.39 -0.57
N GLN A 203 0.85 7.44 0.77
CA GLN A 203 1.77 8.34 1.44
C GLN A 203 3.21 7.89 1.25
N VAL A 204 3.44 6.57 1.22
CA VAL A 204 4.74 5.99 0.84
C VAL A 204 5.10 6.49 -0.55
N VAL A 205 4.21 6.33 -1.54
CA VAL A 205 4.49 6.72 -2.94
C VAL A 205 4.70 8.22 -3.10
N ILE A 206 3.85 9.08 -2.52
CA ILE A 206 3.99 10.55 -2.62
C ILE A 206 5.35 10.99 -2.07
N ARG A 207 5.73 10.47 -0.90
CA ARG A 207 7.03 10.76 -0.27
C ARG A 207 8.18 10.23 -1.11
N SER A 208 8.12 8.98 -1.55
CA SER A 208 9.17 8.36 -2.37
C SER A 208 9.39 9.12 -3.66
N TYR A 209 8.31 9.50 -4.34
CA TYR A 209 8.37 10.21 -5.61
C TYR A 209 9.03 11.58 -5.47
N SER A 210 8.78 12.28 -4.37
CA SER A 210 9.44 13.56 -4.06
C SER A 210 10.97 13.45 -3.91
N MET A 211 11.47 12.24 -3.63
CA MET A 211 12.90 11.94 -3.45
C MET A 211 13.56 11.36 -4.71
N LEU A 212 12.79 11.05 -5.76
CA LEU A 212 13.33 10.50 -7.00
C LEU A 212 14.15 11.56 -7.77
N SER A 213 15.18 11.10 -8.46
CA SER A 213 15.88 11.88 -9.48
C SER A 213 14.99 12.16 -10.69
N ASP A 214 15.30 13.20 -11.46
CA ASP A 214 14.55 13.55 -12.67
C ASP A 214 14.50 12.39 -13.66
N LYS A 215 15.62 11.66 -13.81
CA LYS A 215 15.69 10.45 -14.64
C LYS A 215 14.68 9.38 -14.22
N ALA A 216 14.52 9.16 -12.91
CA ALA A 216 13.55 8.19 -12.40
C ALA A 216 12.10 8.70 -12.53
N LYS A 217 11.85 9.99 -12.27
CA LYS A 217 10.54 10.63 -12.48
C LYS A 217 10.08 10.56 -13.94
N GLU A 218 10.99 10.73 -14.90
CA GLU A 218 10.71 10.56 -16.33
C GLU A 218 10.26 9.13 -16.68
N ARG A 219 10.80 8.11 -15.99
CA ARG A 219 10.39 6.71 -16.19
C ARG A 219 9.04 6.40 -15.56
N VAL A 220 8.61 7.13 -14.54
CA VAL A 220 7.29 6.98 -13.95
C VAL A 220 6.26 7.68 -14.83
N LYS A 221 5.39 6.91 -15.48
CA LYS A 221 4.35 7.47 -16.36
C LYS A 221 3.09 7.85 -15.61
N ASN A 222 2.57 6.95 -14.78
CA ASN A 222 1.36 7.18 -14.01
C ASN A 222 1.47 6.58 -12.60
N ILE A 223 0.82 7.25 -11.66
CA ILE A 223 0.67 6.84 -10.27
C ILE A 223 -0.84 6.76 -9.98
N VAL A 224 -1.32 5.57 -9.67
CA VAL A 224 -2.71 5.34 -9.30
C VAL A 224 -2.83 5.21 -7.79
N LEU A 225 -3.61 6.11 -7.18
CA LEU A 225 -3.97 6.05 -5.77
C LEU A 225 -5.35 5.41 -5.62
N LEU A 226 -5.37 4.13 -5.26
CA LEU A 226 -6.57 3.36 -4.98
C LEU A 226 -7.00 3.60 -3.53
N ASP A 227 -8.15 4.25 -3.36
CA ASP A 227 -8.72 4.56 -2.05
C ASP A 227 -7.71 5.16 -1.04
N PRO A 228 -7.04 6.28 -1.40
CA PRO A 228 -5.95 6.82 -0.59
C PRO A 228 -6.42 7.22 0.81
N PHE A 229 -5.59 6.92 1.81
CA PHE A 229 -5.84 7.18 3.21
C PHE A 229 -4.93 8.28 3.77
N THR A 230 -5.53 9.16 4.58
CA THR A 230 -4.85 10.04 5.55
C THR A 230 -5.75 10.18 6.77
N THR A 231 -5.17 10.44 7.92
CA THR A 231 -5.92 10.69 9.15
C THR A 231 -6.78 11.96 9.14
N VAL A 232 -6.64 12.84 8.14
CA VAL A 232 -7.56 13.99 7.88
C VAL A 232 -9.01 13.53 7.70
N HIS A 233 -9.22 12.25 7.41
CA HIS A 233 -10.55 11.64 7.34
C HIS A 233 -11.40 11.84 8.60
N TYR A 234 -10.82 11.91 9.80
CA TYR A 234 -11.57 12.23 11.03
C TYR A 234 -12.30 13.57 10.93
N GLN A 235 -11.61 14.63 10.47
CA GLN A 235 -12.23 15.94 10.28
C GLN A 235 -13.40 15.87 9.29
N TYR A 236 -13.25 15.09 8.22
CA TYR A 236 -14.33 14.87 7.25
C TYR A 236 -15.55 14.17 7.88
N MET A 237 -15.34 13.12 8.67
CA MET A 237 -16.44 12.40 9.33
C MET A 237 -17.14 13.24 10.41
N SER A 238 -16.42 14.14 11.08
CA SER A 238 -16.99 15.04 12.09
C SER A 238 -18.05 15.98 11.54
N THR A 239 -17.98 16.28 10.24
CA THR A 239 -19.00 17.09 9.56
C THR A 239 -20.24 16.29 9.16
N ARG A 240 -20.16 14.95 9.17
CA ARG A 240 -21.19 14.04 8.66
C ARG A 240 -21.93 13.29 9.76
N VAL A 241 -21.24 13.00 10.86
CA VAL A 241 -21.77 12.25 11.99
C VAL A 241 -21.55 13.09 13.24
N LYS A 242 -22.62 13.37 13.99
CA LYS A 242 -22.53 14.07 15.27
C LYS A 242 -22.05 13.09 16.36
N GLY A 243 -21.15 13.57 17.23
CA GLY A 243 -20.63 12.80 18.38
C GLY A 243 -19.20 12.32 18.18
N ASP A 244 -18.71 11.52 19.12
CA ASP A 244 -17.37 10.95 19.07
C ASP A 244 -17.30 9.77 18.07
N HIS A 245 -16.37 9.88 17.14
CA HIS A 245 -16.11 8.94 16.06
C HIS A 245 -14.61 8.73 15.83
N THR A 246 -13.75 9.02 16.83
CA THR A 246 -12.31 8.69 16.76
C THR A 246 -12.08 7.20 16.50
N TRP A 247 -12.98 6.36 17.01
CA TRP A 247 -13.03 4.93 16.76
C TRP A 247 -13.32 4.55 15.29
N LEU A 248 -13.87 5.44 14.47
CA LEU A 248 -14.15 5.12 13.07
C LEU A 248 -12.96 5.49 12.17
N THR A 249 -12.25 6.56 12.52
CA THR A 249 -11.33 7.23 11.59
C THR A 249 -9.94 7.51 12.15
N GLY A 250 -9.72 7.24 13.43
CA GLY A 250 -8.51 7.63 14.16
C GLY A 250 -8.49 9.11 14.53
N LEU A 251 -7.38 9.54 15.13
CA LEU A 251 -7.05 10.96 15.33
C LEU A 251 -6.34 11.51 14.10
N THR A 252 -6.49 12.81 13.83
CA THR A 252 -5.76 13.49 12.73
C THR A 252 -4.40 13.98 13.17
N SER A 253 -3.36 13.63 12.41
CA SER A 253 -2.04 14.27 12.49
C SER A 253 -2.16 15.74 12.05
N PRO A 254 -1.90 16.75 12.92
CA PRO A 254 -2.13 18.15 12.56
C PRO A 254 -1.34 18.61 11.32
N TRP A 255 -0.17 18.01 11.11
CA TRP A 255 0.79 18.40 10.07
C TRP A 255 0.58 17.70 8.72
N ILE A 256 -0.19 16.60 8.66
CA ILE A 256 -0.19 15.70 7.48
C ILE A 256 -0.74 16.39 6.23
N LYS A 257 -1.74 17.28 6.41
CA LYS A 257 -2.36 17.99 5.30
C LYS A 257 -1.39 18.95 4.63
N GLU A 258 -0.71 19.81 5.41
CA GLU A 258 0.26 20.73 4.83
C GLU A 258 1.43 19.99 4.19
N ASP A 259 1.91 18.94 4.86
CA ASP A 259 3.06 18.15 4.39
C ASP A 259 2.80 17.46 3.05
N LEU A 260 1.70 16.71 2.94
CA LEU A 260 1.36 16.04 1.68
C LEU A 260 1.01 17.03 0.58
N THR A 261 0.35 18.15 0.90
CA THR A 261 0.08 19.22 -0.08
C THR A 261 1.38 19.79 -0.65
N SER A 262 2.35 20.09 0.22
CA SER A 262 3.67 20.58 -0.17
C SER A 262 4.42 19.59 -1.06
N LEU A 263 4.40 18.29 -0.71
CA LEU A 263 5.04 17.25 -1.53
C LEU A 263 4.38 17.08 -2.88
N LEU A 264 3.04 17.10 -2.94
CA LEU A 264 2.30 17.01 -4.20
C LEU A 264 2.62 18.19 -5.12
N GLN A 265 2.71 19.41 -4.58
CA GLN A 265 2.98 20.63 -5.35
C GLN A 265 4.45 20.76 -5.79
N SER A 266 5.39 20.29 -4.97
CA SER A 266 6.83 20.47 -5.24
C SER A 266 7.44 19.40 -6.15
N SER A 267 6.78 18.26 -6.33
CA SER A 267 7.44 17.09 -6.94
C SER A 267 7.10 16.81 -8.40
N ASP A 268 6.19 17.57 -9.04
CA ASP A 268 5.55 17.32 -10.37
C ASP A 268 4.57 16.14 -10.44
N ILE A 269 4.40 15.42 -9.33
CA ILE A 269 3.59 14.19 -9.24
C ILE A 269 2.12 14.37 -9.61
N ILE A 270 1.57 15.59 -9.46
CA ILE A 270 0.16 15.90 -9.70
C ILE A 270 -0.26 15.48 -11.12
N GLU A 271 0.57 15.77 -12.13
CA GLU A 271 0.27 15.49 -13.53
C GLU A 271 0.22 14.00 -13.85
N LYS A 272 0.89 13.17 -13.04
CA LYS A 272 0.97 11.71 -13.18
C LYS A 272 -0.03 10.99 -12.28
N THR A 273 -0.69 11.70 -11.37
CA THR A 273 -1.51 11.08 -10.33
C THR A 273 -2.97 10.95 -10.76
N ILE A 274 -3.50 9.73 -10.61
CA ILE A 274 -4.91 9.40 -10.80
C ILE A 274 -5.44 8.83 -9.49
N VAL A 275 -6.53 9.38 -8.98
CA VAL A 275 -7.17 8.90 -7.76
C VAL A 275 -8.44 8.13 -8.10
N ILE A 276 -8.58 6.94 -7.53
CA ILE A 276 -9.80 6.13 -7.62
C ILE A 276 -10.33 5.91 -6.21
N PRO A 277 -11.22 6.78 -5.71
CA PRO A 277 -11.85 6.57 -4.42
C PRO A 277 -12.83 5.40 -4.52
N SER A 278 -12.91 4.60 -3.46
CA SER A 278 -13.86 3.49 -3.37
C SER A 278 -14.53 3.36 -2.01
N SER A 279 -14.12 4.20 -1.06
CA SER A 279 -14.79 4.45 0.21
C SER A 279 -14.86 5.95 0.52
N ASP A 280 -15.53 6.28 1.62
CA ASP A 280 -15.55 7.60 2.23
C ASP A 280 -14.16 8.14 2.62
N ILE A 281 -13.22 7.25 2.96
CA ILE A 281 -11.81 7.59 3.21
C ILE A 281 -11.19 8.18 1.93
N GLY A 282 -11.30 7.46 0.81
CA GLY A 282 -10.80 7.94 -0.48
C GLY A 282 -11.53 9.21 -0.94
N VAL A 283 -12.85 9.31 -0.71
CA VAL A 283 -13.61 10.53 -1.01
C VAL A 283 -13.12 11.71 -0.16
N SER A 284 -12.85 11.50 1.13
CA SER A 284 -12.26 12.51 2.01
C SER A 284 -10.91 12.99 1.47
N TRP A 285 -10.06 12.07 1.01
CA TRP A 285 -8.80 12.43 0.39
C TRP A 285 -9.01 13.27 -0.88
N VAL A 286 -9.99 12.90 -1.71
CA VAL A 286 -10.35 13.66 -2.91
C VAL A 286 -10.77 15.09 -2.58
N GLU A 287 -11.61 15.29 -1.56
CA GLU A 287 -12.01 16.64 -1.12
C GLU A 287 -10.84 17.44 -0.55
N ASN A 288 -9.95 16.80 0.20
CA ASN A 288 -8.85 17.48 0.90
C ASN A 288 -7.65 17.79 0.01
N PHE A 289 -7.37 16.96 -1.00
CA PHE A 289 -6.14 17.05 -1.79
C PHE A 289 -6.43 17.05 -3.29
N ALA A 290 -7.19 16.09 -3.81
CA ALA A 290 -7.34 15.94 -5.25
C ALA A 290 -8.03 17.14 -5.90
N LYS A 291 -9.18 17.59 -5.36
CA LYS A 291 -9.92 18.72 -5.90
C LYS A 291 -9.15 20.04 -5.77
N PRO A 292 -8.58 20.41 -4.60
CA PRO A 292 -7.81 21.66 -4.48
C PRO A 292 -6.59 21.72 -5.41
N LEU A 293 -5.97 20.56 -5.68
CA LEU A 293 -4.76 20.47 -6.52
C LEU A 293 -5.05 20.07 -7.97
N ASN A 294 -6.33 19.96 -8.35
CA ASN A 294 -6.78 19.53 -9.68
C ASN A 294 -6.16 18.19 -10.15
N ILE A 295 -5.98 17.24 -9.23
CA ILE A 295 -5.54 15.87 -9.53
C ILE A 295 -6.69 15.12 -10.21
N THR A 296 -6.36 14.28 -11.20
CA THR A 296 -7.35 13.48 -11.93
C THR A 296 -8.06 12.50 -11.00
N VAL A 297 -9.39 12.48 -11.03
CA VAL A 297 -10.20 11.55 -10.22
C VAL A 297 -11.11 10.71 -11.12
N ILE A 298 -11.01 9.38 -11.01
CA ILE A 298 -11.98 8.45 -11.59
C ILE A 298 -12.95 8.06 -10.49
N ASN A 299 -14.04 8.83 -10.38
CA ASN A 299 -15.07 8.56 -9.40
C ASN A 299 -16.24 7.80 -10.03
N GLU A 300 -16.30 6.50 -9.75
CA GLU A 300 -17.41 5.63 -10.17
C GLU A 300 -18.70 5.91 -9.37
N TYR A 301 -18.63 6.66 -8.26
CA TYR A 301 -19.73 6.88 -7.34
C TYR A 301 -19.82 8.35 -6.89
N LYS A 302 -20.47 9.17 -7.71
CA LYS A 302 -20.63 10.62 -7.49
C LYS A 302 -21.46 10.99 -6.25
N LYS A 303 -22.32 10.08 -5.75
CA LYS A 303 -23.14 10.29 -4.56
C LYS A 303 -22.51 9.48 -3.42
N GLY A 304 -22.06 10.16 -2.36
CA GLY A 304 -21.45 9.50 -1.20
C GLY A 304 -22.40 8.48 -0.54
N ILE A 305 -21.82 7.52 0.19
CA ILE A 305 -22.58 6.48 0.89
C ILE A 305 -23.20 7.07 2.16
N PRO A 306 -24.52 6.95 2.36
CA PRO A 306 -25.16 7.42 3.59
C PRO A 306 -24.71 6.62 4.82
N VAL A 307 -24.35 7.32 5.90
CA VAL A 307 -23.97 6.67 7.18
C VAL A 307 -25.23 6.18 7.89
N ASN A 308 -25.56 4.90 7.70
CA ASN A 308 -26.70 4.21 8.31
C ASN A 308 -26.32 2.77 8.74
N PHE A 309 -27.28 1.98 9.22
CA PHE A 309 -27.04 0.60 9.68
C PHE A 309 -26.40 -0.34 8.64
N SER A 310 -26.57 -0.05 7.34
CA SER A 310 -25.99 -0.82 6.23
C SER A 310 -24.71 -0.20 5.64
N TYR A 311 -24.22 0.88 6.25
CA TYR A 311 -23.08 1.67 5.78
C TYR A 311 -21.86 0.80 5.51
N ALA A 312 -21.44 0.06 6.53
CA ALA A 312 -20.34 -0.90 6.48
C ALA A 312 -20.46 -1.76 5.23
N GLY A 313 -21.54 -2.56 5.19
CA GLY A 313 -21.94 -3.50 4.14
C GLY A 313 -21.73 -2.94 2.74
N THR A 314 -22.29 -1.74 2.55
CA THR A 314 -22.27 -1.03 1.28
C THR A 314 -20.86 -0.58 0.92
N THR A 315 -20.11 0.00 1.85
CA THR A 315 -18.76 0.50 1.63
C THR A 315 -17.78 -0.61 1.22
N LYS A 316 -17.71 -1.77 1.88
CA LYS A 316 -16.80 -2.83 1.37
C LYS A 316 -17.28 -3.49 0.10
N LYS A 317 -18.59 -3.67 -0.10
CA LYS A 317 -19.07 -4.19 -1.39
C LYS A 317 -18.61 -3.27 -2.52
N LEU A 318 -18.66 -1.97 -2.29
CA LEU A 318 -18.17 -0.96 -3.22
C LEU A 318 -16.66 -1.07 -3.43
N HIS A 319 -15.91 -1.03 -2.32
CA HIS A 319 -14.46 -1.13 -2.30
C HIS A 319 -13.97 -2.35 -3.10
N ASN A 320 -14.47 -3.53 -2.77
CA ASN A 320 -14.11 -4.78 -3.44
C ASN A 320 -14.45 -4.74 -4.92
N SER A 321 -15.62 -4.20 -5.30
CA SER A 321 -15.99 -4.09 -6.71
C SER A 321 -15.01 -3.21 -7.48
N VAL A 322 -14.56 -2.09 -6.89
CA VAL A 322 -13.57 -1.21 -7.53
C VAL A 322 -12.20 -1.89 -7.64
N LEU A 323 -11.79 -2.65 -6.62
CA LEU A 323 -10.54 -3.44 -6.69
C LEU A 323 -10.62 -4.55 -7.74
N ASP A 324 -11.74 -5.27 -7.82
CA ASP A 324 -11.98 -6.29 -8.84
C ASP A 324 -11.96 -5.66 -10.24
N TRP A 325 -12.61 -4.50 -10.42
CA TRP A 325 -12.58 -3.76 -11.69
C TRP A 325 -11.16 -3.35 -12.10
N PHE A 326 -10.32 -3.03 -11.13
CA PHE A 326 -8.94 -2.65 -11.37
C PHE A 326 -8.04 -3.85 -11.66
N PHE A 327 -7.99 -4.85 -10.76
CA PHE A 327 -7.03 -5.95 -10.83
C PHE A 327 -7.49 -7.10 -11.73
N LEU A 328 -8.80 -7.39 -11.76
CA LEU A 328 -9.34 -8.55 -12.47
C LEU A 328 -9.92 -8.18 -13.83
N ASP A 329 -10.67 -7.09 -13.91
CA ASP A 329 -11.42 -6.73 -15.13
C ASP A 329 -10.65 -5.78 -16.05
N GLU A 330 -9.51 -5.23 -15.62
CA GLU A 330 -8.67 -4.33 -16.42
C GLU A 330 -9.43 -3.08 -16.93
N ARG A 331 -10.52 -2.72 -16.23
CA ARG A 331 -11.50 -1.73 -16.69
C ARG A 331 -10.90 -0.34 -16.88
N TYR A 332 -9.79 -0.04 -16.18
CA TYR A 332 -9.16 1.27 -16.19
C TYR A 332 -7.90 1.36 -17.05
N ASP A 333 -7.50 0.28 -17.72
CA ASP A 333 -6.25 0.19 -18.48
C ASP A 333 -6.03 1.33 -19.46
N GLY A 334 -7.03 1.59 -20.31
CA GLY A 334 -6.96 2.65 -21.30
C GLY A 334 -6.80 4.04 -20.69
N ARG A 335 -7.32 4.26 -19.48
CA ARG A 335 -7.17 5.52 -18.73
C ARG A 335 -5.83 5.63 -18.01
N MET A 336 -5.24 4.49 -17.67
CA MET A 336 -3.93 4.40 -17.02
C MET A 336 -2.78 4.29 -18.03
N GLY A 337 -3.11 4.16 -19.32
CA GLY A 337 -2.14 4.02 -20.38
C GLY A 337 -1.34 2.72 -20.32
N PHE A 338 -1.84 1.70 -19.61
CA PHE A 338 -1.38 0.32 -19.75
C PHE A 338 -1.69 -0.08 -21.20
N ARG A 339 -0.65 -0.34 -22.00
CA ARG A 339 -0.78 -0.75 -23.40
C ARG A 339 -0.44 -2.22 -23.57
#